data_AF-C6LBE7-F1
#
_entry.id   AF-C6LBE7-F1
#
_cell.length_a   1.000
_cell.length_b   1.000
_cell.length_c   1.000
_cell.angle_alpha   90.00
_cell.angle_beta   90.00
_cell.angle_gamma   90.00
#
_symmetry.space_group_name_H-M   'P 1'
#
loop_
_entity.id
_entity.type
_entity.pdbx_description
1 polymer ?
#
loop_
_entity_poly.entity_id
_entity_poly.type
_entity_poly.pdbx_seq_one_letter_code
_entity_poly.pdbx_strand_id
1 'polypeptide(L)'
;MKLELQREGKLTFLVLEEVDWITGGYLEQIEEAAREINEELHPQHLVLFGGCQIELLSTDYEALVQKLTQELGTEVRFHKGCHLTGYDPDATE
;
A
#
# COMPACT_ATOMS: atom_id res chain seq x y z
N MET A 1 -14.12 13.43 5.74
CA MET A 1 -12.79 12.82 5.98
C MET A 1 -12.18 12.15 4.75
N LYS A 2 -12.63 10.98 4.28
CA LYS A 2 -11.96 10.29 3.14
C LYS A 2 -11.85 11.13 1.86
N LEU A 3 -12.95 11.75 1.43
CA LEU A 3 -12.99 12.64 0.24
C LEU A 3 -12.13 13.90 0.39
N GLU A 4 -11.97 14.41 1.62
CA GLU A 4 -11.12 15.57 1.89
C GLU A 4 -9.65 15.20 1.77
N LEU A 5 -9.25 14.07 2.35
CA LEU A 5 -7.88 13.55 2.23
C LEU A 5 -7.48 13.27 0.77
N GLN A 6 -8.40 12.76 -0.04
CA GLN A 6 -8.16 12.58 -1.47
C GLN A 6 -7.98 13.91 -2.20
N ARG A 7 -8.85 14.90 -1.91
CA ARG A 7 -8.73 16.25 -2.50
C ARG A 7 -7.43 16.95 -2.10
N GLU A 8 -6.90 16.63 -0.92
CA GLU A 8 -5.62 17.11 -0.42
C GLU A 8 -4.41 16.29 -0.90
N GLY A 9 -4.60 15.25 -1.73
CA GLY A 9 -3.52 14.37 -2.20
C GLY A 9 -2.93 13.46 -1.13
N LYS A 10 -3.57 13.33 0.03
CA LYS A 10 -3.07 12.53 1.18
C LYS A 10 -3.58 11.09 1.20
N LEU A 11 -4.52 10.77 0.32
CA LEU A 11 -5.10 9.43 0.19
C LEU A 11 -5.36 9.14 -1.29
N THR A 12 -4.95 7.97 -1.74
CA THR A 12 -5.26 7.47 -3.08
C THR A 12 -5.67 6.00 -3.00
N PHE A 13 -6.38 5.51 -4.01
CA PHE A 13 -6.78 4.11 -4.10
C PHE A 13 -6.15 3.49 -5.33
N LEU A 14 -5.44 2.38 -5.12
CA LEU A 14 -5.04 1.51 -6.20
C LEU A 14 -6.18 0.52 -6.45
N VAL A 15 -6.81 0.61 -7.62
CA VAL A 15 -7.89 -0.29 -8.02
C VAL A 15 -7.29 -1.35 -8.93
N LEU A 16 -7.25 -2.59 -8.43
CA LEU A 16 -6.67 -3.74 -9.10
C LEU A 16 -7.74 -4.60 -9.74
N GLU A 17 -7.43 -5.17 -10.89
CA GLU A 17 -8.29 -6.12 -11.60
C GLU A 17 -8.07 -7.54 -11.07
N GLU A 18 -9.03 -8.43 -11.32
CA GLU A 18 -8.96 -9.83 -10.89
C GLU A 18 -7.69 -10.52 -11.42
N VAL A 19 -7.30 -10.21 -12.66
CA VAL A 19 -6.13 -10.80 -13.32
C VAL A 19 -4.83 -10.44 -12.60
N ASP A 20 -4.72 -9.26 -12.00
CA ASP A 20 -3.52 -8.82 -11.28
C ASP A 20 -3.27 -9.68 -10.04
N TRP A 21 -4.35 -10.08 -9.37
CA TRP A 21 -4.29 -10.99 -8.22
C TRP A 21 -3.90 -12.40 -8.65
N ILE A 22 -4.50 -12.92 -9.72
CA ILE A 22 -4.25 -14.29 -10.20
C ILE A 22 -2.82 -14.46 -10.72
N THR A 23 -2.30 -13.45 -11.41
CA THR A 23 -0.98 -13.50 -12.04
C THR A 23 0.15 -13.05 -11.12
N GLY A 24 -0.17 -12.39 -10.00
CA GLY A 24 0.81 -11.74 -9.14
C GLY A 24 1.20 -10.32 -9.60
N GLY A 25 0.65 -9.83 -10.71
CA GLY A 25 0.90 -8.49 -11.23
C GLY A 25 0.54 -7.35 -10.27
N TYR A 26 -0.28 -7.61 -9.25
CA TYR A 26 -0.61 -6.62 -8.22
C TYR A 26 0.63 -6.05 -7.50
N LEU A 27 1.72 -6.81 -7.37
CA LEU A 27 2.96 -6.31 -6.76
C LEU A 27 3.60 -5.23 -7.62
N GLU A 28 3.70 -5.46 -8.93
CA GLU A 28 4.24 -4.49 -9.88
C GLU A 28 3.37 -3.22 -9.92
N GLN A 29 2.05 -3.39 -9.85
CA GLN A 29 1.10 -2.27 -9.79
C GLN A 29 1.24 -1.45 -8.50
N ILE A 30 1.47 -2.09 -7.35
CA ILE A 30 1.76 -1.37 -6.09
C ILE A 30 3.07 -0.58 -6.23
N GLU A 31 4.09 -1.17 -6.82
CA GLU A 31 5.39 -0.53 -6.99
C GLU A 31 5.34 0.67 -7.94
N GLU A 32 4.65 0.51 -9.08
CA GLU A 32 4.43 1.58 -10.05
C GLU A 32 3.65 2.74 -9.43
N ALA A 33 2.54 2.45 -8.74
CA ALA A 33 1.76 3.48 -8.06
C ALA A 33 2.55 4.21 -6.97
N ALA A 34 3.37 3.49 -6.19
CA ALA A 34 4.22 4.11 -5.18
C ALA A 34 5.27 5.05 -5.81
N ARG A 35 5.83 4.67 -6.97
CA ARG A 35 6.77 5.51 -7.72
C ARG A 35 6.11 6.78 -8.21
N GLU A 36 4.95 6.68 -8.86
CA GLU A 36 4.19 7.82 -9.35
C GLU A 36 3.85 8.81 -8.23
N ILE A 37 3.33 8.30 -7.10
CA ILE A 37 3.00 9.13 -5.94
C ILE A 37 4.24 9.84 -5.39
N ASN A 38 5.37 9.14 -5.31
CA ASN A 38 6.60 9.70 -4.78
C ASN A 38 7.16 10.81 -5.69
N GLU A 39 7.11 10.60 -7.01
CA GLU A 39 7.56 11.56 -8.02
C GLU A 39 6.66 12.81 -8.09
N GLU A 40 5.35 12.66 -7.92
CA GLU A 40 4.42 13.79 -8.01
C GLU A 40 4.32 14.58 -6.71
N LEU A 41 4.17 13.88 -5.57
CA LEU A 41 3.79 14.50 -4.30
C LEU A 41 4.96 14.70 -3.35
N HIS A 42 6.09 14.02 -3.57
CA HIS A 42 7.27 14.07 -2.71
C HIS A 42 6.94 13.93 -1.20
N PRO A 43 6.18 12.89 -0.80
CA PRO A 43 5.77 12.73 0.58
C PRO A 43 6.96 12.43 1.50
N GLN A 44 6.87 12.82 2.77
CA GLN A 44 7.87 12.43 3.78
C GLN A 44 7.76 10.96 4.16
N HIS A 45 6.54 10.41 4.10
CA HIS A 45 6.24 9.02 4.43
C HIS A 45 5.12 8.51 3.51
N LEU A 46 5.23 7.25 3.08
CA LEU A 46 4.19 6.56 2.34
C LEU A 46 3.64 5.40 3.17
N VAL A 47 2.31 5.31 3.30
CA VAL A 47 1.66 4.22 4.03
C VAL A 47 0.80 3.41 3.07
N LEU A 48 1.14 2.14 2.91
CA LEU A 48 0.38 1.17 2.13
C LEU A 48 -0.69 0.52 3.01
N PHE A 49 -1.93 0.54 2.56
CA PHE A 49 -3.05 -0.14 3.21
C PHE A 49 -3.48 -1.32 2.34
N GLY A 50 -3.16 -2.54 2.76
CA GLY A 50 -3.56 -3.75 2.05
C GLY A 50 -4.97 -4.21 2.41
N GLY A 51 -5.71 -4.69 1.41
CA GLY A 51 -6.97 -5.40 1.62
C GLY A 51 -6.76 -6.86 2.02
N CYS A 52 -7.86 -7.59 2.28
CA CYS A 52 -7.81 -9.00 2.66
C CYS A 52 -7.17 -9.92 1.60
N GLN A 53 -7.18 -9.52 0.34
CA GLN A 53 -6.58 -10.25 -0.77
C GLN A 53 -5.08 -10.43 -0.58
N ILE A 54 -4.39 -9.41 -0.06
CA ILE A 54 -2.93 -9.43 0.08
C ILE A 54 -2.53 -10.45 1.16
N GLU A 55 -3.30 -10.53 2.25
CA GLU A 55 -3.11 -11.55 3.29
C GLU A 55 -3.40 -12.97 2.80
N LEU A 56 -4.48 -13.14 2.03
CA LEU A 56 -4.84 -14.44 1.46
C LEU A 56 -3.75 -14.99 0.53
N LEU A 57 -3.02 -14.10 -0.14
CA LEU A 57 -1.90 -14.44 -1.02
C LEU A 57 -0.57 -14.60 -0.26
N SER A 58 -0.57 -14.43 1.07
CA SER A 58 0.63 -14.54 1.92
C SER A 58 1.78 -13.67 1.42
N THR A 59 1.46 -12.45 0.98
CA THR A 59 2.44 -11.51 0.45
C THR A 59 3.49 -11.16 1.50
N ASP A 60 4.76 -11.12 1.09
CA ASP A 60 5.85 -10.67 1.94
C ASP A 60 5.91 -9.13 1.98
N TYR A 61 5.19 -8.54 2.94
CA TYR A 61 5.12 -7.09 3.12
C TYR A 61 6.47 -6.47 3.51
N GLU A 62 7.27 -7.21 4.27
CA GLU A 62 8.55 -6.71 4.75
C GLU A 62 9.50 -6.54 3.57
N ALA A 63 9.55 -7.54 2.67
CA ALA A 63 10.33 -7.44 1.44
C ALA A 63 9.84 -6.31 0.53
N LEU A 64 8.53 -6.16 0.35
CA LEU A 64 7.94 -5.09 -0.47
C LEU A 64 8.28 -3.70 0.07
N VAL A 65 8.09 -3.48 1.37
CA VAL A 65 8.37 -2.20 2.03
C VAL A 65 9.87 -1.87 1.99
N GLN A 66 10.73 -2.86 2.25
CA GLN A 66 12.18 -2.67 2.19
C GLN A 66 12.62 -2.27 0.78
N LYS A 67 12.10 -2.97 -0.24
CA LYS A 67 12.38 -2.65 -1.64
C LYS A 67 11.97 -1.21 -1.98
N LEU A 68 10.73 -0.83 -1.67
CA LEU A 68 10.21 0.51 -1.97
C LEU A 68 10.94 1.61 -1.21
N THR A 69 11.28 1.39 0.06
CA THR A 69 12.03 2.36 0.86
C THR A 69 13.42 2.61 0.27
N GLN A 70 14.10 1.55 -0.18
CA GLN A 70 15.41 1.67 -0.82
C GLN A 70 15.33 2.35 -2.18
N GLU A 71 14.32 2.01 -3.00
CA GLU A 71 14.14 2.55 -4.35
C GLU A 71 13.77 4.03 -4.33
N LEU A 72 12.83 4.43 -3.48
CA LEU A 72 12.22 5.76 -3.49
C LEU A 72 12.98 6.78 -2.63
N GLY A 73 13.81 6.32 -1.68
CA GLY A 73 14.44 7.19 -0.69
C GLY A 73 13.45 7.80 0.31
N THR A 74 12.21 7.32 0.31
CA THR A 74 11.10 7.74 1.18
C THR A 74 10.74 6.59 2.10
N GLU A 75 10.47 6.88 3.38
CA GLU A 75 10.05 5.83 4.32
C GLU A 75 8.68 5.27 3.90
N VAL A 76 8.65 3.99 3.58
CA VAL A 76 7.41 3.27 3.30
C VAL A 76 7.04 2.41 4.50
N ARG A 77 5.75 2.35 4.84
CA ARG A 77 5.21 1.46 5.88
C ARG A 77 4.03 0.70 5.31
N PHE A 78 3.81 -0.52 5.80
CA PHE A 78 2.60 -1.28 5.51
C PHE A 78 1.72 -1.33 6.75
N HIS A 79 0.50 -0.82 6.65
CA HIS A 79 -0.46 -0.85 7.74
C HIS A 79 -1.36 -2.08 7.62
N LYS A 80 -1.20 -3.01 8.56
CA LYS A 80 -1.96 -4.27 8.62
C LYS A 80 -3.43 -4.08 9.02
N GLY A 81 -3.80 -2.95 9.62
CA GLY A 81 -5.15 -2.72 10.20
C GLY A 81 -6.34 -2.63 9.23
N CYS A 82 -6.21 -3.02 7.96
CA CYS A 82 -7.33 -3.08 7.00
C CYS A 82 -7.77 -4.54 6.72
N HIS A 83 -7.71 -5.40 7.73
CA HIS A 83 -8.30 -6.73 7.68
C HIS A 83 -9.81 -6.65 7.92
N LEU A 84 -10.62 -7.19 7.00
CA LEU A 84 -12.03 -7.53 7.28
C LEU A 84 -12.16 -8.68 8.30
N THR A 85 -11.06 -9.29 8.73
CA THR A 85 -10.99 -10.21 9.86
C THR A 85 -10.60 -9.46 11.12
N GLY A 86 -11.57 -8.74 11.68
CA GLY A 86 -11.48 -8.18 13.04
C GLY A 86 -10.65 -6.89 13.12
N TYR A 87 -11.30 -5.83 13.58
CA TYR A 87 -10.60 -4.77 14.28
C TYR A 87 -9.79 -5.41 15.42
N ASP A 88 -8.47 -5.40 15.31
CA ASP A 88 -7.57 -5.73 16.41
C ASP A 88 -7.14 -4.40 17.06
N PRO A 89 -7.65 -4.06 18.26
CA PRO A 89 -7.27 -2.84 18.98
C PRO A 89 -5.79 -2.83 19.38
N ASP A 90 -5.12 -3.98 19.32
CA ASP A 90 -3.73 -4.18 19.72
C ASP A 90 -2.79 -4.43 18.52
N ALA A 91 -3.28 -4.28 17.28
CA ALA A 91 -2.43 -4.36 16.08
C ALA A 91 -1.41 -3.21 16.08
N THR A 92 -0.23 -3.49 16.60
CA THR A 92 0.94 -2.61 16.49
C THR A 92 1.57 -2.75 15.10
N GLU A 93 2.15 -1.65 14.62
CA GLU A 93 2.86 -1.50 13.33
C GLU A 93 3.71 -2.72 12.94
#